data_AF-A0A484FFX7-F1
#
_entry.id   AF-A0A484FFX7-F1
#
_cell.length_a   1.000
_cell.length_b   1.000
_cell.length_c   1.000
_cell.angle_alpha   90.00
_cell.angle_beta   90.00
_cell.angle_gamma   90.00
#
_symmetry.space_group_name_H-M   'P 1'
#
loop_
_entity.id
_entity.type
_entity.pdbx_description
1 polymer ?
#
loop_
_entity_poly.entity_id
_entity_poly.type
_entity_poly.pdbx_seq_one_letter_code
_entity_poly.pdbx_strand_id
1 'polypeptide(L)'
;MSSFLAPAPEPATELGRLRVLFPTAGIRVSPLALGAMSIGEAWADAMGAMDKPQSFKLIYAFFESGGNFIDTANGYQNGESESESESWIGEWMRERGNRDRVVIAKKYSSDYQAYVYSKGNTANLIRNHRRSLHLSVLASLAKLQTDFVDILYLY
;
A
#
# COMPACT_ATOMS: atom_id res chain seq x y z
N MET A 1 28.99 32.91 4.82
CA MET A 1 29.26 31.61 4.18
C MET A 1 28.05 31.23 3.35
N SER A 2 28.24 30.82 2.09
CA SER A 2 27.15 30.56 1.13
C SER A 2 26.23 29.46 1.66
N SER A 3 24.92 29.74 1.75
CA SER A 3 23.89 28.77 2.17
C SER A 3 23.79 27.55 1.24
N PHE A 4 24.42 27.59 0.08
CA PHE A 4 24.46 26.50 -0.90
C PHE A 4 25.19 25.23 -0.40
N LEU A 5 26.14 25.37 0.54
CA LEU A 5 26.88 24.23 1.11
C LEU A 5 26.30 23.76 2.45
N ALA A 6 25.20 24.36 2.92
CA ALA A 6 24.55 23.89 4.13
C ALA A 6 23.97 22.49 3.90
N PRO A 7 24.10 21.57 4.88
CA PRO A 7 23.43 20.27 4.81
C PRO A 7 21.92 20.43 4.64
N ALA A 8 21.28 19.44 4.04
CA ALA A 8 19.82 19.38 4.03
C ALA A 8 19.29 19.41 5.47
N PRO A 9 18.13 20.06 5.72
CA PRO A 9 17.50 20.05 7.03
C PRO A 9 17.27 18.62 7.54
N GLU A 10 17.43 18.42 8.84
CA GLU A 10 17.07 17.16 9.49
C GLU A 10 15.56 16.91 9.40
N PRO A 11 15.12 15.64 9.34
CA PRO A 11 13.70 15.32 9.32
C PRO A 11 13.00 15.78 10.60
N ALA A 12 11.73 16.18 10.48
CA ALA A 12 10.94 16.70 11.60
C ALA A 12 10.68 15.65 12.70
N THR A 13 10.69 14.36 12.35
CA THR A 13 10.56 13.25 13.30
C THR A 13 11.53 12.11 12.96
N GLU A 14 11.73 11.19 13.90
CA GLU A 14 12.53 9.98 13.70
C GLU A 14 12.00 9.08 12.58
N LEU A 15 10.72 9.19 12.23
CA LEU A 15 10.13 8.44 11.12
C LEU A 15 10.73 8.85 9.76
N GLY A 16 11.18 10.10 9.62
CA GLY A 16 11.86 10.59 8.42
C GLY A 16 13.33 10.15 8.30
N ARG A 17 13.90 9.45 9.29
CA ARG A 17 15.26 8.87 9.20
C ARG A 17 15.23 7.55 8.43
N LEU A 18 15.14 7.65 7.11
CA LEU A 18 15.00 6.51 6.22
C LEU A 18 16.21 5.57 6.26
N ARG A 19 15.97 4.27 6.11
CA ARG A 19 16.97 3.20 6.11
C ARG A 19 16.91 2.40 4.82
N VAL A 20 18.04 1.87 4.38
CA VAL A 20 18.07 0.94 3.24
C VAL A 20 17.39 -0.36 3.66
N LEU A 21 16.30 -0.73 2.99
CA LEU A 21 15.55 -1.94 3.31
C LEU A 21 16.30 -3.21 2.87
N PHE A 22 16.78 -3.21 1.62
CA PHE A 22 17.56 -4.31 1.05
C PHE A 22 18.78 -3.76 0.29
N PRO A 23 20.00 -4.24 0.58
CA PRO A 23 21.21 -3.73 -0.06
C PRO A 23 21.21 -3.85 -1.60
N THR A 24 20.56 -4.87 -2.14
CA THR A 24 20.51 -5.15 -3.58
C THR A 24 19.47 -4.31 -4.31
N ALA A 25 18.37 -3.92 -3.64
CA ALA A 25 17.32 -3.08 -4.24
C ALA A 25 17.57 -1.59 -4.03
N GLY A 26 18.33 -1.20 -2.98
CA GLY A 26 18.66 0.19 -2.70
C GLY A 26 17.49 1.07 -2.25
N ILE A 27 16.32 0.47 -2.01
CA ILE A 27 15.09 1.15 -1.60
C ILE A 27 15.25 1.65 -0.16
N ARG A 28 14.90 2.92 0.08
CA ARG A 28 14.96 3.56 1.39
C ARG A 28 13.55 3.70 1.97
N VAL A 29 13.35 3.18 3.17
CA VAL A 29 12.06 3.15 3.86
C VAL A 29 12.14 3.80 5.23
N SER A 30 11.02 4.33 5.72
CA SER A 30 10.84 4.75 7.10
C SER A 30 11.05 3.57 8.04
N PRO A 31 11.54 3.78 9.28
CA PRO A 31 11.81 2.70 10.23
C PRO A 31 10.55 1.94 10.66
N LEU A 32 9.37 2.52 10.44
CA LEU A 32 8.07 1.88 10.60
C LEU A 32 7.32 1.87 9.26
N ALA A 33 6.59 0.78 9.02
CA ALA A 33 5.64 0.67 7.92
C ALA A 33 4.21 0.93 8.43
N LEU A 34 3.42 1.66 7.65
CA LEU A 34 1.98 1.78 7.88
C LEU A 34 1.29 0.55 7.29
N GLY A 35 0.81 -0.34 8.17
CA GLY A 35 -0.04 -1.46 7.77
C GLY A 35 -1.44 -0.97 7.41
N ALA A 36 -1.89 -1.24 6.19
CA ALA A 36 -3.13 -0.70 5.63
C ALA A 36 -4.31 -1.68 5.69
N MET A 37 -4.24 -2.71 6.54
CA MET A 37 -5.35 -3.66 6.71
C MET A 37 -6.62 -2.97 7.22
N SER A 38 -6.49 -1.92 8.04
CA SER A 38 -7.61 -1.12 8.56
C SER A 38 -8.10 -0.02 7.61
N ILE A 39 -7.47 0.18 6.45
CA ILE A 39 -7.85 1.24 5.49
C ILE A 39 -9.00 0.73 4.63
N GLY A 40 -10.24 0.99 5.05
CA GLY A 40 -11.47 0.54 4.37
C GLY A 40 -12.64 0.40 5.34
N GLU A 41 -13.83 0.28 4.78
CA GLU A 41 -15.11 0.15 5.49
C GLU A 41 -15.65 -1.29 5.45
N ALA A 42 -15.23 -2.11 4.49
CA ALA A 42 -15.79 -3.44 4.26
C ALA A 42 -15.75 -4.38 5.49
N TRP A 43 -14.79 -4.21 6.39
CA TRP A 43 -14.62 -5.03 7.60
C TRP A 43 -14.98 -4.30 8.89
N ALA A 44 -15.83 -3.26 8.82
CA ALA A 44 -16.22 -2.46 9.97
C ALA A 44 -16.74 -3.30 11.16
N ASP A 45 -17.52 -4.35 10.89
CA ASP A 45 -18.06 -5.24 11.92
C ASP A 45 -16.99 -6.08 12.64
N ALA A 46 -15.86 -6.34 11.99
CA ALA A 46 -14.80 -7.20 12.52
C ALA A 46 -13.60 -6.43 13.08
N MET A 47 -13.30 -5.25 12.53
CA MET A 47 -12.10 -4.47 12.89
C MET A 47 -12.39 -3.02 13.31
N GLY A 48 -13.67 -2.63 13.38
CA GLY A 48 -14.08 -1.26 13.61
C GLY A 48 -14.15 -0.43 12.32
N ALA A 49 -14.97 0.61 12.35
CA ALA A 49 -15.16 1.49 11.21
C ALA A 49 -13.95 2.41 10.99
N MET A 50 -13.47 2.49 9.76
CA MET A 50 -12.46 3.43 9.31
C MET A 50 -12.92 3.99 7.96
N ASP A 51 -13.62 5.12 8.00
CA ASP A 51 -14.13 5.71 6.77
C ASP A 51 -13.00 6.28 5.88
N LYS A 52 -13.34 6.60 4.63
CA LYS A 52 -12.35 7.15 3.69
C LYS A 52 -11.70 8.46 4.19
N PRO A 53 -12.45 9.47 4.70
CA PRO A 53 -11.84 10.66 5.30
C PRO A 53 -10.86 10.36 6.44
N GLN A 54 -11.18 9.44 7.35
CA GLN A 54 -10.32 9.03 8.46
C GLN A 54 -9.08 8.31 7.96
N SER A 55 -9.24 7.42 6.98
CA SER A 55 -8.13 6.72 6.31
C SER A 55 -7.16 7.71 5.68
N PHE A 56 -7.66 8.69 4.92
CA PHE A 56 -6.84 9.72 4.28
C PHE A 56 -6.12 10.58 5.32
N LYS A 57 -6.80 10.90 6.43
CA LYS A 57 -6.20 11.63 7.55
C LYS A 57 -5.06 10.83 8.20
N LEU A 58 -5.22 9.52 8.38
CA LEU A 58 -4.19 8.64 8.93
C LEU A 58 -2.97 8.56 7.99
N ILE A 59 -3.19 8.25 6.70
CA ILE A 59 -2.11 8.14 5.71
C ILE A 59 -1.37 9.48 5.60
N TYR A 60 -2.10 10.59 5.58
CA TYR A 60 -1.52 11.93 5.57
C TYR A 60 -0.67 12.20 6.81
N ALA A 61 -1.17 11.91 8.02
CA ALA A 61 -0.42 12.14 9.26
C ALA A 61 0.87 11.29 9.31
N PHE A 62 0.82 10.05 8.83
CA PHE A 62 1.99 9.20 8.69
C PHE A 62 3.02 9.79 7.71
N PHE A 63 2.56 10.23 6.54
CA PHE A 63 3.41 10.81 5.50
C PHE A 63 4.07 12.12 5.93
N GLU A 64 3.31 13.05 6.52
CA GLU A 64 3.82 14.34 7.02
C GLU A 64 4.81 14.16 8.17
N SER A 65 4.69 13.08 8.94
CA SER A 65 5.67 12.73 9.96
C SER A 65 6.98 12.19 9.37
N GLY A 66 7.08 11.98 8.06
CA GLY A 66 8.24 11.43 7.36
C GLY A 66 8.13 9.95 7.01
N GLY A 67 6.97 9.35 7.25
CA GLY A 67 6.67 7.98 6.85
C GLY A 67 6.56 7.85 5.34
N ASN A 68 7.17 6.81 4.78
CA ASN A 68 7.06 6.56 3.34
C ASN A 68 6.71 5.11 3.00
N PHE A 69 6.65 4.22 3.97
CA PHE A 69 6.49 2.80 3.73
C PHE A 69 5.08 2.33 4.07
N ILE A 70 4.30 1.93 3.06
CA ILE A 70 2.92 1.48 3.23
C ILE A 70 2.81 0.02 2.79
N ASP A 71 2.22 -0.81 3.65
CA ASP A 71 2.00 -2.23 3.43
C ASP A 71 0.51 -2.51 3.23
N THR A 72 0.14 -3.10 2.08
CA THR A 72 -1.23 -3.45 1.72
C THR A 72 -1.31 -4.85 1.09
N ALA A 73 -2.51 -5.31 0.73
CA ALA A 73 -2.73 -6.58 0.07
C ALA A 73 -4.01 -6.55 -0.77
N ASN A 74 -4.03 -7.37 -1.82
CA ASN A 74 -5.18 -7.52 -2.72
C ASN A 74 -6.48 -7.96 -2.03
N GLY A 75 -6.40 -8.54 -0.84
CA GLY A 75 -7.53 -9.01 -0.05
C GLY A 75 -7.88 -8.14 1.15
N TYR A 76 -7.20 -7.02 1.40
CA TYR A 76 -7.52 -6.15 2.53
C TYR A 76 -8.77 -5.33 2.26
N GLN A 77 -9.67 -5.30 3.25
CA GLN A 77 -10.94 -4.58 3.19
C GLN A 77 -11.71 -4.98 1.93
N ASN A 78 -11.70 -6.28 1.68
CA ASN A 78 -12.37 -6.89 0.55
C ASN A 78 -13.76 -7.35 1.03
N GLY A 79 -14.79 -6.61 0.59
CA GLY A 79 -16.20 -6.96 0.81
C GLY A 79 -16.75 -7.72 -0.40
N GLU A 80 -17.88 -7.28 -0.92
CA GLU A 80 -18.44 -7.75 -2.20
C GLU A 80 -17.70 -7.18 -3.43
N SER A 81 -16.87 -6.18 -3.22
CA SER A 81 -16.13 -5.41 -4.23
C SER A 81 -14.62 -5.70 -4.17
N GLU A 82 -13.81 -4.91 -4.87
CA GLU A 82 -12.35 -5.03 -4.84
C GLU A 82 -11.73 -4.43 -3.55
N SER A 83 -10.43 -4.65 -3.32
CA SER A 83 -9.71 -4.08 -2.17
C SER A 83 -9.85 -2.56 -2.06
N GLU A 84 -10.54 -2.11 -1.01
CA GLU A 84 -10.67 -0.69 -0.68
C GLU A 84 -9.33 -0.10 -0.24
N SER A 85 -8.52 -0.87 0.50
CA SER A 85 -7.19 -0.47 0.94
C SER A 85 -6.30 -0.02 -0.23
N GLU A 86 -6.16 -0.87 -1.26
CA GLU A 86 -5.36 -0.54 -2.45
C GLU A 86 -5.96 0.66 -3.21
N SER A 87 -7.29 0.69 -3.35
CA SER A 87 -7.99 1.75 -4.10
C SER A 87 -7.84 3.13 -3.44
N TRP A 88 -7.99 3.20 -2.12
CA TRP A 88 -7.90 4.44 -1.35
C TRP A 88 -6.47 4.95 -1.24
N ILE A 89 -5.49 4.06 -1.08
CA ILE A 89 -4.06 4.43 -1.16
C ILE A 89 -3.74 4.99 -2.54
N GLY A 90 -4.20 4.34 -3.61
CA GLY A 90 -3.98 4.79 -4.99
C GLY A 90 -4.56 6.17 -5.26
N GLU A 91 -5.79 6.40 -4.80
CA GLU A 91 -6.44 7.71 -4.92
C GLU A 91 -5.72 8.79 -4.13
N TRP A 92 -5.36 8.51 -2.88
CA TRP A 92 -4.58 9.44 -2.05
C TRP A 92 -3.23 9.79 -2.70
N MET A 93 -2.52 8.81 -3.28
CA MET A 93 -1.26 9.05 -3.98
C MET A 93 -1.45 9.92 -5.22
N ARG A 94 -2.49 9.64 -6.01
CA ARG A 94 -2.81 10.40 -7.22
C ARG A 94 -3.17 11.85 -6.89
N GLU A 95 -4.02 12.07 -5.89
CA GLU A 95 -4.45 13.41 -5.47
C GLU A 95 -3.27 14.27 -5.01
N ARG A 96 -2.27 13.66 -4.36
CA ARG A 96 -1.09 14.38 -3.87
C ARG A 96 0.08 14.42 -4.83
N GLY A 97 0.04 13.64 -5.90
CA GLY A 97 1.15 13.52 -6.86
C GLY A 97 2.46 13.08 -6.19
N ASN A 98 2.39 12.18 -5.20
CA ASN A 98 3.52 11.80 -4.35
C ASN A 98 3.96 10.33 -4.49
N ARG A 99 3.52 9.64 -5.56
CA ARG A 99 3.85 8.22 -5.79
C ARG A 99 5.36 7.94 -5.78
N ASP A 100 6.17 8.89 -6.26
CA ASP A 100 7.64 8.84 -6.28
C ASP A 100 8.28 8.89 -4.88
N ARG A 101 7.53 9.34 -3.87
CA ARG A 101 7.98 9.48 -2.48
C ARG A 101 7.50 8.36 -1.58
N VAL A 102 6.64 7.46 -2.06
CA VAL A 102 5.99 6.40 -1.29
C VAL A 102 6.52 5.04 -1.76
N VAL A 103 6.82 4.16 -0.81
CA VAL A 103 7.22 2.77 -1.04
C VAL A 103 6.01 1.88 -0.73
N ILE A 104 5.54 1.15 -1.74
CA ILE A 104 4.40 0.24 -1.61
C ILE A 104 4.87 -1.21 -1.51
N ALA A 105 4.61 -1.82 -0.36
CA ALA A 105 4.62 -3.27 -0.18
C ALA A 105 3.22 -3.84 -0.41
N LYS A 106 3.13 -4.87 -1.25
CA LYS A 106 1.86 -5.50 -1.62
C LYS A 106 1.95 -7.01 -1.54
N LYS A 107 0.88 -7.67 -1.08
CA LYS A 107 0.76 -9.13 -1.02
C LYS A 107 -0.23 -9.69 -2.04
N TYR A 108 0.02 -10.89 -2.54
CA TYR A 108 -0.91 -11.67 -3.38
C TYR A 108 -1.08 -13.09 -2.84
N SER A 109 -2.03 -13.86 -3.40
CA SER A 109 -2.37 -15.29 -3.12
C SER A 109 -3.73 -15.49 -2.46
N SER A 110 -4.29 -14.44 -1.84
CA SER A 110 -5.62 -14.46 -1.22
C SER A 110 -6.75 -14.67 -2.24
N ASP A 111 -7.88 -15.20 -1.78
CA ASP A 111 -9.12 -15.36 -2.56
C ASP A 111 -9.96 -14.09 -2.60
N TYR A 112 -9.34 -12.99 -3.00
CA TYR A 112 -9.96 -11.65 -3.02
C TYR A 112 -11.11 -11.50 -4.04
N GLN A 113 -11.34 -12.50 -4.88
CA GLN A 113 -12.35 -12.46 -5.94
C GLN A 113 -13.52 -13.42 -5.66
N ALA A 114 -13.54 -14.10 -4.50
CA ALA A 114 -14.55 -15.09 -4.14
C ALA A 114 -15.98 -14.53 -4.03
N TYR A 115 -16.12 -13.23 -3.78
CA TYR A 115 -17.42 -12.56 -3.69
C TYR A 115 -17.89 -12.04 -5.05
N VAL A 116 -16.96 -11.66 -5.92
CA VAL A 116 -17.24 -11.23 -7.31
C VAL A 116 -17.57 -12.43 -8.20
N TYR A 117 -16.80 -13.50 -8.06
CA TYR A 117 -16.99 -14.75 -8.78
C TYR A 117 -17.49 -15.81 -7.81
N SER A 118 -18.58 -16.49 -8.15
CA SER A 118 -19.10 -17.59 -7.33
C SER A 118 -18.00 -18.62 -6.99
N LYS A 119 -18.11 -19.19 -5.79
CA LYS A 119 -17.19 -20.22 -5.27
C LYS A 119 -16.90 -21.29 -6.33
N GLY A 120 -15.61 -21.48 -6.65
CA GLY A 120 -15.14 -22.43 -7.66
C GLY A 120 -14.67 -21.78 -8.98
N ASN A 121 -15.05 -20.53 -9.25
CA ASN A 121 -14.62 -19.82 -10.46
C ASN A 121 -13.35 -18.96 -10.28
N THR A 122 -12.77 -18.93 -9.08
CA THR A 122 -11.55 -18.17 -8.77
C THR A 122 -10.27 -19.00 -8.81
N ALA A 123 -10.31 -20.27 -9.24
CA ALA A 123 -9.18 -21.20 -9.15
C ALA A 123 -7.87 -20.69 -9.81
N ASN A 124 -7.98 -19.82 -10.83
CA ASN A 124 -6.84 -19.19 -11.51
C ASN A 124 -6.46 -17.79 -10.98
N LEU A 125 -7.19 -17.28 -10.00
CA LEU A 125 -7.03 -15.95 -9.39
C LEU A 125 -6.41 -16.03 -8.00
N ILE A 126 -6.19 -17.24 -7.46
CA ILE A 126 -5.76 -17.50 -6.08
C ILE A 126 -4.49 -18.35 -6.02
N ARG A 127 -3.90 -18.47 -4.83
CA ARG A 127 -2.69 -19.28 -4.57
C ARG A 127 -1.45 -18.75 -5.28
N ASN A 128 -0.35 -19.48 -5.14
CA ASN A 128 0.99 -19.01 -5.47
C ASN A 128 1.40 -19.27 -6.93
N HIS A 129 0.47 -19.67 -7.79
CA HIS A 129 0.80 -20.02 -9.17
C HIS A 129 1.00 -18.75 -10.02
N ARG A 130 1.86 -18.84 -11.05
CA ARG A 130 2.26 -17.71 -11.90
C ARG A 130 1.09 -16.91 -12.47
N ARG A 131 0.02 -17.57 -12.89
CA ARG A 131 -1.19 -16.90 -13.41
C ARG A 131 -1.89 -16.04 -12.35
N SER A 132 -2.04 -16.51 -11.11
CA SER A 132 -2.62 -15.72 -10.01
C SER A 132 -1.72 -14.53 -9.67
N LEU A 133 -0.40 -14.73 -9.59
CA LEU A 133 0.56 -13.64 -9.41
C LEU A 133 0.34 -12.55 -10.45
N HIS A 134 0.37 -12.91 -11.74
CA HIS A 134 0.28 -11.93 -12.83
C HIS A 134 -1.04 -11.14 -12.79
N LEU A 135 -2.16 -11.83 -12.65
CA LEU A 135 -3.48 -11.20 -12.62
C LEU A 135 -3.68 -10.34 -11.36
N SER A 136 -3.18 -10.81 -10.21
CA SER A 136 -3.24 -10.05 -8.95
C SER A 136 -2.40 -8.77 -9.03
N VAL A 137 -1.22 -8.81 -9.66
CA VAL A 137 -0.39 -7.61 -9.83
C VAL A 137 -1.09 -6.61 -10.75
N LEU A 138 -1.59 -7.04 -11.91
CA LEU A 138 -2.33 -6.16 -12.83
C LEU A 138 -3.53 -5.48 -12.16
N ALA A 139 -4.32 -6.25 -11.42
CA ALA A 139 -5.49 -5.72 -10.72
C ALA A 139 -5.10 -4.72 -9.62
N SER A 140 -4.00 -4.96 -8.91
CA SER A 140 -3.53 -4.05 -7.85
C SER A 140 -2.87 -2.80 -8.40
N LEU A 141 -2.15 -2.87 -9.51
CA LEU A 141 -1.61 -1.69 -10.20
C LEU A 141 -2.74 -0.72 -10.63
N ALA A 142 -3.83 -1.26 -11.16
CA ALA A 142 -5.02 -0.46 -11.49
C ALA A 142 -5.62 0.23 -10.26
N LYS A 143 -5.79 -0.49 -9.14
CA LYS A 143 -6.31 0.05 -7.88
C LYS A 143 -5.40 1.10 -7.25
N LEU A 144 -4.10 0.80 -7.19
CA LEU A 144 -3.06 1.71 -6.68
C LEU A 144 -2.79 2.88 -7.63
N GLN A 145 -3.35 2.87 -8.84
CA GLN A 145 -3.21 3.90 -9.86
C GLN A 145 -1.74 4.22 -10.17
N THR A 146 -0.95 3.15 -10.30
CA THR A 146 0.49 3.19 -10.58
C THR A 146 0.87 2.05 -11.51
N ASP A 147 2.01 2.18 -12.14
CA ASP A 147 2.59 1.22 -13.08
C ASP A 147 3.59 0.25 -12.43
N PHE A 148 3.97 0.46 -11.16
CA PHE A 148 4.86 -0.43 -10.42
C PHE A 148 4.53 -0.56 -8.92
N VAL A 149 4.96 -1.67 -8.34
CA VAL A 149 5.04 -1.89 -6.89
C VAL A 149 6.50 -2.05 -6.47
N ASP A 150 6.85 -1.55 -5.30
CA ASP A 150 8.24 -1.58 -4.81
C ASP A 150 8.62 -2.96 -4.25
N ILE A 151 7.66 -3.61 -3.57
CA ILE A 151 7.85 -4.91 -2.95
C ILE A 151 6.60 -5.77 -3.16
N LEU A 152 6.81 -6.99 -3.67
CA LEU A 152 5.76 -8.00 -3.79
C LEU A 152 6.04 -9.16 -2.84
N TYR A 153 5.14 -9.37 -1.88
CA TYR A 153 5.17 -10.51 -0.97
C TYR A 153 4.22 -11.62 -1.43
N LEU A 154 4.62 -12.86 -1.18
CA LEU A 154 3.73 -14.02 -1.19
C LEU A 154 3.07 -14.11 0.20
N TYR A 155 1.73 -14.14 0.24
CA TYR A 155 0.94 -14.24 1.48
C TYR A 155 0.98 -15.63 2.10
#